data_AF-A0A089XJ80-F1
#
_entry.id   AF-A0A089XJ80-F1
#
_cell.length_a   1.000
_cell.length_b   1.000
_cell.length_c   1.000
_cell.angle_alpha   90.00
_cell.angle_beta   90.00
_cell.angle_gamma   90.00
#
_symmetry.space_group_name_H-M   'P 1'
#
loop_
_entity.id
_entity.type
_entity.pdbx_description
1 polymer ?
#
loop_
_entity_poly.entity_id
_entity_poly.type
_entity_poly.pdbx_seq_one_letter_code
_entity_poly.pdbx_strand_id
1 'polypeptide(L)' 'MDFLRPARWEQAPAAEAGHPAAVPGAGGTDVMAEIDVGHRRPDHLLDLSTGRRSAPSA' A
#
# COMPACT_ATOMS: atom_id res chain seq x y z
N MET A 1 10.66 5.24 -6.36
CA MET A 1 9.51 4.72 -5.62
C MET A 1 8.83 3.68 -6.48
N ASP A 2 8.69 2.46 -5.96
CA ASP A 2 7.95 1.36 -6.59
C ASP A 2 6.61 1.13 -5.89
N PHE A 3 5.62 0.69 -6.67
CA PHE A 3 4.29 0.37 -6.16
C PHE A 3 4.15 -1.13 -5.92
N LEU A 4 3.83 -1.52 -4.69
CA LEU A 4 3.44 -2.88 -4.34
C LEU A 4 1.91 -2.97 -4.44
N ARG A 5 1.41 -3.76 -5.39
CA ARG A 5 -0.03 -3.92 -5.68
C ARG A 5 -0.48 -5.36 -5.46
N PRO A 6 -0.75 -5.77 -4.22
CA PRO A 6 -1.29 -7.09 -3.97
C PRO A 6 -2.67 -7.25 -4.63
N ALA A 7 -2.90 -8.39 -5.28
CA ALA A 7 -4.16 -8.67 -5.97
C ALA A 7 -5.35 -8.91 -5.00
N ARG A 8 -5.03 -9.21 -3.73
CA ARG A 8 -5.97 -9.40 -2.61
C ARG A 8 -5.40 -8.78 -1.34
N TRP A 9 -6.27 -8.32 -0.45
CA TRP A 9 -5.83 -7.74 0.84
C TRP A 9 -5.04 -8.72 1.69
N GLU A 10 -5.31 -10.03 1.64
CA GLU A 10 -4.55 -11.02 2.41
C GLU A 10 -3.08 -11.15 1.96
N GLN A 11 -2.74 -10.64 0.78
CA GLN A 11 -1.36 -10.64 0.28
C GLN A 11 -0.57 -9.40 0.73
N ALA A 12 -1.25 -8.39 1.29
CA ALA A 12 -0.60 -7.17 1.77
C ALA A 12 0.44 -7.42 2.89
N PRO A 13 0.17 -8.27 3.91
CA PRO A 13 1.17 -8.57 4.94
C PRO A 13 2.43 -9.24 4.39
N ALA A 14 2.30 -10.09 3.36
CA ALA A 14 3.45 -10.71 2.72
C ALA A 14 4.27 -9.70 1.90
N ALA A 15 3.59 -8.77 1.22
CA ALA A 15 4.26 -7.67 0.51
C ALA A 15 4.99 -6.72 1.48
N GLU A 16 4.37 -6.40 2.61
CA GLU A 16 4.98 -5.58 3.68
C GLU A 16 6.15 -6.30 4.36
N ALA A 17 6.06 -7.61 4.59
CA ALA A 17 7.17 -8.39 5.16
C ALA A 17 8.42 -8.37 4.26
N GLY A 18 8.25 -8.33 2.94
CA GLY A 18 9.35 -8.16 1.98
C GLY A 18 9.90 -6.73 1.92
N HIS A 19 9.09 -5.74 2.30
CA HIS A 19 9.43 -4.32 2.27
C HIS A 19 8.91 -3.61 3.53
N PRO A 20 9.54 -3.79 4.69
CA PRO A 20 9.02 -3.28 5.96
C PRO A 20 8.92 -1.75 6.04
N ALA A 21 9.64 -1.03 5.18
CA ALA A 21 9.58 0.42 5.05
C ALA A 21 8.52 0.91 4.03
N ALA A 22 7.78 -0.01 3.40
CA ALA A 22 6.71 0.34 2.48
C ALA A 22 5.63 1.12 3.22
N VAL A 23 5.18 2.22 2.63
CA VAL A 23 4.10 3.03 3.20
C VAL A 23 2.76 2.49 2.68
N PRO A 24 1.85 2.03 3.56
CA PRO A 24 0.51 1.60 3.16
C PRO A 24 -0.33 2.79 2.68
N GLY A 25 -1.04 2.63 1.58
CA GLY A 25 -1.97 3.62 1.03
C GLY A 25 -3.29 2.96 0.60
N ALA A 26 -4.39 3.35 1.23
CA ALA A 26 -5.74 2.96 0.84
C ALA A 26 -6.49 4.21 0.38
N GLY A 27 -6.55 4.46 -0.94
CA GLY A 27 -7.31 5.60 -1.48
C GLY A 27 -6.52 6.91 -1.64
N GLY A 28 -5.21 6.82 -1.85
CA GLY A 28 -4.42 7.73 -2.68
C GLY A 28 -4.12 9.15 -2.17
N THR A 29 -5.03 9.86 -1.50
CA THR A 29 -4.91 11.33 -1.48
C THR A 29 -3.96 11.86 -0.40
N ASP A 30 -4.10 11.44 0.86
CA ASP A 30 -3.28 11.99 1.95
C ASP A 30 -1.79 11.62 1.80
N VAL A 31 -1.51 10.35 1.50
CA VAL A 31 -0.13 9.88 1.32
C VAL A 31 0.53 10.50 0.08
N MET A 32 -0.20 10.69 -1.01
CA MET A 32 0.36 11.35 -2.20
C MET A 32 0.63 12.83 -1.94
N ALA A 33 -0.27 13.53 -1.25
CA ALA A 33 -0.05 14.93 -0.89
C ALA A 33 1.21 15.11 0.00
N GLU A 34 1.44 14.21 0.96
CA GLU A 34 2.65 14.22 1.79
C GLU A 34 3.94 13.97 0.97
N ILE A 35 3.85 13.17 -0.10
CA ILE A 35 4.98 12.91 -1.00
C ILE A 35 5.24 14.12 -1.91
N ASP A 36 4.19 14.75 -2.42
CA ASP A 36 4.26 15.94 -3.30
C ASP A 36 4.97 17.10 -2.61
N VAL A 37 4.62 17.39 -1.35
CA VAL A 37 5.29 18.42 -0.53
C VAL A 37 6.65 17.96 0.01
N GLY A 38 7.04 16.71 -0.23
CA GLY A 38 8.31 16.15 0.18
C GLY A 38 8.41 15.82 1.68
N HIS A 39 7.29 15.80 2.40
CA HIS A 39 7.21 15.38 3.80
C HIS A 39 7.53 13.88 3.95
N ARG A 40 7.20 13.07 2.93
CA ARG A 40 7.61 11.67 2.84
C ARG A 40 8.36 11.39 1.54
N ARG A 41 9.35 10.49 1.60
CA ARG A 41 10.02 9.93 0.41
C ARG A 41 10.22 8.41 0.52
N PRO A 42 9.15 7.61 0.43
CA PRO A 42 9.25 6.17 0.50
C PRO A 42 9.95 5.56 -0.71
N ASP A 43 10.68 4.47 -0.48
CA ASP A 43 11.16 3.59 -1.55
C ASP A 43 10.02 2.76 -2.15
N HIS A 44 9.06 2.36 -1.31
CA HIS A 44 7.90 1.55 -1.72
C HIS A 44 6.57 2.13 -1.22
N LEU A 45 5.55 2.10 -2.07
CA LEU A 45 4.17 2.41 -1.72
C LEU A 45 3.31 1.17 -1.87
N LEU A 46 2.68 0.71 -0.78
CA LEU A 46 1.76 -0.43 -0.78
C LEU A 46 0.35 0.05 -1.09
N ASP A 47 -0.09 -0.15 -2.34
CA ASP A 47 -1.37 0.30 -2.85
C ASP A 47 -2.46 -0.75 -2.59
N LEU A 48 -3.31 -0.45 -1.60
CA LEU A 48 -4.42 -1.30 -1.17
C LEU A 48 -5.73 -0.97 -1.89
N SER A 49 -5.75 0.06 -2.75
CA SER A 49 -6.97 0.56 -3.41
C SER A 49 -7.56 -0.44 -4.41
N THR A 50 -6.71 -1.27 -5.03
CA THR A 50 -7.12 -2.28 -6.02
C THR A 50 -7.34 -3.67 -5.43
N GLY A 51 -6.84 -3.91 -4.22
CA GLY A 51 -7.01 -5.21 -3.59
C GLY A 51 -8.48 -5.41 -3.25
N ARG A 52 -9.06 -6.53 -3.66
CA ARG A 52 -10.37 -6.94 -3.14
C ARG A 52 -10.19 -7.52 -1.76
N ARG A 53 -11.08 -7.15 -0.83
CA ARG A 53 -11.24 -7.90 0.41
C ARG A 53 -11.90 -9.23 0.05
N SER A 54 -11.35 -10.34 0.53
CA SER A 54 -12.09 -11.60 0.45
C SER A 54 -13.41 -11.49 1.19
N ALA A 55 -14.46 -12.09 0.63
CA ALA A 55 -15.74 -12.19 1.32
C ALA A 55 -15.50 -12.87 2.68
N PRO A 56 -16.10 -12.37 3.77
CA PRO A 56 -15.99 -13.05 5.05
C PRO A 56 -16.49 -14.49 4.87
N SER A 57 -15.71 -15.47 5.36
CA SER A 57 -16.20 -16.84 5.46
C SER A 57 -17.41 -16.84 6.39
N ALA A 58 -18.54 -17.35 5.89
CA ALA A 58 -19.78 -17.48 6.65
C ALA A 58 -19.62 -18.40 7.86
#